data_AF-A0AB40CY93-F1
#
_entry.id   AF-A0AB40CY93-F1
#
_cell.length_a   1.000
_cell.length_b   1.000
_cell.length_c   1.000
_cell.angle_alpha   90.00
_cell.angle_beta   90.00
_cell.angle_gamma   90.00
#
_symmetry.space_group_name_H-M   'P 1'
#
loop_
_entity.id
_entity.type
_entity.pdbx_description
1 polymer ?
#
loop_
_entity_poly.entity_id
_entity_poly.type
_entity_poly.pdbx_seq_one_letter_code
_entity_poly.pdbx_strand_id
1 'polypeptide(L)'
;MYPFSSFASATQRKIKLQYDQLVKSNQDKSLTMAQVGEFVNCLVEARNELQHKSDIIQRSFKIKKALVCKADRSSFDRLCQQLYKLEAEHRRLEEDAAVYNLLQEQLKLSPAYKTMLEIGTNMELKDKLDQPTEFADISFEELLAQEKKDSFWLKNGKLRTSTS
;
A
#
# COMPACT_ATOMS: atom_id res chain seq x y z
N MET A 1 -0.30 -21.68 -13.63
CA MET A 1 1.18 -21.64 -13.55
C MET A 1 1.57 -21.18 -12.16
N TYR A 2 2.44 -21.90 -11.46
CA TYR A 2 2.86 -21.54 -10.10
C TYR A 2 3.78 -20.30 -10.15
N PRO A 3 3.49 -19.23 -9.39
CA PRO A 3 4.14 -17.93 -9.57
C PRO A 3 5.61 -17.89 -9.10
N PHE A 4 6.07 -18.91 -8.35
CA PHE A 4 7.45 -18.98 -7.83
C PHE A 4 8.23 -20.11 -8.52
N SER A 5 8.74 -19.87 -9.72
CA SER A 5 9.56 -20.84 -10.49
C SER A 5 11.07 -20.71 -10.24
N SER A 6 11.52 -19.57 -9.71
CA SER A 6 12.92 -19.27 -9.36
C SER A 6 12.94 -18.77 -7.91
N PHE A 7 13.57 -19.50 -6.99
CA PHE A 7 13.59 -19.18 -5.54
C PHE A 7 14.74 -18.24 -5.16
N ALA A 8 15.05 -17.27 -6.02
CA ALA A 8 16.31 -16.55 -5.95
C ALA A 8 16.39 -15.59 -4.75
N SER A 9 15.33 -14.82 -4.48
CA SER A 9 15.39 -13.74 -3.48
C SER A 9 14.76 -14.06 -2.12
N ALA A 10 15.17 -13.32 -1.09
CA ALA A 10 14.59 -13.41 0.24
C ALA A 10 13.11 -12.98 0.23
N THR A 11 12.77 -11.95 -0.55
CA THR A 11 11.39 -11.46 -0.74
C THR A 11 10.52 -12.55 -1.36
N GLN A 12 10.95 -13.19 -2.45
CA GLN A 12 10.22 -14.31 -3.07
C GLN A 12 10.02 -15.47 -2.10
N ARG A 13 11.06 -15.86 -1.34
CA ARG A 13 10.97 -16.92 -0.32
C ARG A 13 9.96 -16.60 0.78
N LYS A 14 9.93 -15.34 1.25
CA LYS A 14 8.97 -14.89 2.28
C LYS A 14 7.54 -14.97 1.77
N ILE A 15 7.28 -14.43 0.58
CA ILE A 15 5.93 -14.46 -0.02
C ILE A 15 5.48 -15.90 -0.25
N LYS A 16 6.35 -16.75 -0.80
CA LYS A 16 6.06 -18.16 -1.05
C LYS A 16 5.67 -18.89 0.23
N LEU A 17 6.45 -18.72 1.30
CA LEU A 17 6.19 -19.37 2.59
C LEU A 17 4.77 -19.05 3.09
N GLN A 18 4.40 -17.77 3.06
CA GLN A 18 3.08 -17.31 3.49
C GLN A 18 1.96 -17.82 2.55
N TYR A 19 2.21 -17.80 1.24
CA TYR A 19 1.28 -18.32 0.25
C TYR A 19 1.01 -19.82 0.43
N ASP A 20 2.06 -20.64 0.60
CA ASP A 20 1.90 -22.09 0.77
C ASP A 20 1.17 -22.43 2.08
N GLN A 21 1.44 -21.69 3.16
CA GLN A 21 0.70 -21.82 4.41
C GLN A 21 -0.79 -21.51 4.22
N LEU A 22 -1.10 -20.43 3.48
CA LEU A 22 -2.46 -20.04 3.18
C LEU A 22 -3.20 -21.09 2.33
N VAL A 23 -2.54 -21.62 1.30
CA VAL A 23 -3.08 -22.71 0.47
C VAL A 23 -3.35 -23.96 1.29
N LYS A 24 -2.40 -24.35 2.18
CA LYS A 24 -2.56 -25.51 3.05
C LYS A 24 -3.74 -25.34 4.00
N SER A 25 -3.83 -24.22 4.71
CA SER A 25 -4.96 -23.94 5.62
C SER A 25 -6.30 -23.90 4.89
N ASN A 26 -6.32 -23.44 3.63
CA ASN A 26 -7.53 -23.49 2.81
C ASN A 26 -7.93 -24.94 2.43
N GLN A 27 -6.96 -25.78 2.06
CA GLN A 27 -7.20 -27.22 1.80
C GLN A 27 -7.72 -27.94 3.05
N ASP A 28 -7.17 -27.60 4.21
CA ASP A 28 -7.55 -28.15 5.52
C ASP A 28 -8.86 -27.55 6.07
N LYS A 29 -9.52 -26.63 5.33
CA LYS A 29 -10.72 -25.88 5.76
C LYS A 29 -10.54 -25.15 7.10
N SER A 30 -9.31 -24.79 7.43
CA SER A 30 -8.91 -24.11 8.67
C SER A 30 -8.44 -22.67 8.43
N LEU A 31 -8.64 -22.15 7.22
CA LEU A 31 -8.23 -20.80 6.85
C LEU A 31 -8.95 -19.74 7.70
N THR A 32 -8.17 -18.87 8.32
CA THR A 32 -8.67 -17.77 9.14
C THR A 32 -8.43 -16.40 8.50
N MET A 33 -9.25 -15.42 8.89
CA MET A 33 -9.04 -14.03 8.47
C MET A 33 -7.70 -13.46 8.92
N ALA A 34 -7.18 -13.91 10.06
CA ALA A 34 -5.86 -13.51 10.54
C ALA A 34 -4.75 -13.92 9.56
N GLN A 35 -4.77 -15.18 9.09
CA GLN A 35 -3.81 -15.69 8.11
C GLN A 35 -3.92 -14.95 6.75
N VAL A 36 -5.13 -14.61 6.33
CA VAL A 36 -5.34 -13.78 5.13
C VAL A 36 -4.74 -12.39 5.34
N GLY A 37 -4.95 -11.78 6.50
CA GLY A 37 -4.37 -10.48 6.86
C GLY A 37 -2.85 -10.50 6.89
N GLU A 38 -2.24 -11.54 7.47
CA GLU A 38 -0.78 -11.75 7.48
C GLU A 38 -0.21 -11.86 6.06
N PHE A 39 -0.89 -12.61 5.18
CA PHE A 39 -0.48 -12.71 3.78
C PHE A 39 -0.58 -11.35 3.05
N VAL A 40 -1.67 -10.61 3.26
CA VAL A 40 -1.82 -9.26 2.68
C VAL A 40 -0.72 -8.32 3.18
N ASN A 41 -0.42 -8.32 4.47
CA ASN A 41 0.67 -7.54 5.04
C ASN A 41 2.02 -7.93 4.42
N CYS A 42 2.28 -9.23 4.23
CA CYS A 42 3.47 -9.71 3.55
C CYS A 42 3.59 -9.15 2.11
N LEU A 43 2.48 -9.04 1.38
CA LEU A 43 2.49 -8.44 0.03
C LEU A 43 2.73 -6.93 0.07
N VAL A 44 2.16 -6.23 1.04
CA VAL A 44 2.38 -4.78 1.23
C VAL A 44 3.85 -4.49 1.54
N GLU A 45 4.45 -5.26 2.45
CA GLU A 45 5.86 -5.18 2.77
C GLU A 45 6.75 -5.45 1.56
N ALA A 46 6.46 -6.51 0.80
CA ALA A 46 7.20 -6.83 -0.41
C ALA A 46 7.15 -5.69 -1.44
N ARG A 47 5.97 -5.11 -1.67
CA ARG A 47 5.82 -3.94 -2.55
C ARG A 47 6.68 -2.78 -2.08
N ASN A 48 6.64 -2.47 -0.79
CA ASN A 48 7.41 -1.36 -0.23
C ASN A 48 8.93 -1.60 -0.35
N GLU A 49 9.38 -2.83 -0.11
CA GLU A 49 10.78 -3.23 -0.28
C GLU A 49 11.24 -3.08 -1.74
N LEU A 50 10.45 -3.57 -2.70
CA LEU A 50 10.77 -3.49 -4.13
C LEU A 50 10.78 -2.04 -4.61
N GLN A 51 9.82 -1.22 -4.18
CA GLN A 51 9.78 0.20 -4.49
C GLN A 51 11.02 0.92 -3.94
N HIS A 52 11.36 0.67 -2.68
CA HIS A 52 12.53 1.27 -2.05
C HIS A 52 13.84 0.91 -2.78
N LYS A 53 14.01 -0.37 -3.14
CA LYS A 53 15.15 -0.84 -3.94
C LYS A 53 15.20 -0.17 -5.30
N SER A 54 14.05 -0.04 -5.99
CA SER A 54 13.94 0.66 -7.28
C SER A 54 14.43 2.09 -7.17
N ASP A 55 13.95 2.83 -6.17
CA ASP A 55 14.33 4.23 -6.00
C ASP A 55 15.83 4.39 -5.69
N ILE A 56 16.42 3.50 -4.88
CA ILE A 56 17.86 3.49 -4.59
C ILE A 56 18.67 3.24 -5.86
N ILE A 57 18.29 2.23 -6.64
CA ILE A 57 18.99 1.85 -7.87
C ILE A 57 18.88 2.98 -8.90
N GLN A 58 17.70 3.56 -9.10
CA GLN A 58 17.49 4.68 -10.02
C GLN A 58 18.32 5.91 -9.64
N ARG A 59 18.35 6.29 -8.35
CA ARG A 59 19.20 7.40 -7.88
C ARG A 59 20.68 7.09 -8.12
N SER A 60 21.11 5.87 -7.82
CA SER A 60 22.48 5.41 -8.03
C SER A 60 22.89 5.44 -9.51
N PHE A 61 21.99 5.07 -10.43
CA PHE A 61 22.22 5.17 -11.87
C PHE A 61 22.39 6.61 -12.32
N LYS A 62 21.50 7.51 -11.89
CA LYS A 62 21.56 8.94 -12.24
C LYS A 62 22.90 9.54 -11.80
N ILE A 63 23.32 9.27 -10.57
CA ILE A 63 24.60 9.75 -10.01
C ILE A 63 25.78 9.15 -10.79
N LYS A 64 25.84 7.82 -10.95
CA LYS A 64 26.97 7.16 -11.63
C LYS A 64 27.08 7.57 -13.09
N LYS A 65 25.98 7.68 -13.83
CA LYS A 65 26.00 8.18 -15.21
C LYS A 65 26.56 9.60 -15.29
N ALA A 66 26.13 10.48 -14.39
CA ALA A 66 26.66 11.85 -14.33
C ALA A 66 28.17 11.88 -14.01
N LEU A 67 28.65 10.98 -13.14
CA LEU A 67 30.08 10.84 -12.82
C LEU A 67 30.87 10.31 -14.03
N VAL A 68 30.36 9.30 -14.74
CA VAL A 68 30.99 8.76 -15.95
C VAL A 68 31.18 9.85 -17.00
N CYS A 69 30.19 10.72 -17.22
CA CYS A 69 30.29 11.83 -18.17
C CYS A 69 31.40 12.84 -17.82
N LYS A 70 31.85 12.88 -16.56
CA LYS A 70 32.90 13.79 -16.07
C LYS A 70 34.19 13.07 -15.68
N ALA A 71 34.28 11.77 -15.93
CA ALA A 71 35.38 10.94 -15.48
C ALA A 71 36.63 11.15 -16.35
N ASP A 72 37.79 11.13 -15.71
CA ASP A 72 39.06 10.99 -16.39
C ASP A 72 39.32 9.52 -16.79
N ARG A 73 40.36 9.29 -17.59
CA ARG A 73 40.69 7.95 -18.12
C ARG A 73 40.96 6.93 -17.01
N SER A 74 41.48 7.37 -15.86
CA SER A 74 41.80 6.50 -14.71
C SER A 74 40.58 6.09 -13.88
N SER A 75 39.55 6.93 -13.78
CA SER A 75 38.35 6.66 -12.99
C SER A 75 37.21 6.06 -13.82
N PHE A 76 37.25 6.23 -15.14
CA PHE A 76 36.23 5.75 -16.07
C PHE A 76 35.97 4.25 -15.97
N ASP A 77 37.01 3.42 -16.05
CA ASP A 77 36.87 1.95 -16.03
C ASP A 77 36.24 1.47 -14.72
N ARG A 78 36.66 2.03 -13.59
CA ARG A 78 36.09 1.72 -12.27
C ARG A 78 34.61 2.09 -12.20
N LEU A 79 34.23 3.26 -12.71
CA LEU A 79 32.84 3.71 -12.74
C LEU A 79 31.98 2.83 -13.66
N CYS A 80 32.51 2.41 -14.81
CA CYS A 80 31.83 1.48 -15.71
C CYS A 80 31.58 0.12 -15.04
N GLN A 81 32.58 -0.45 -14.36
CA GLN A 81 32.41 -1.68 -13.59
C GLN A 81 31.33 -1.56 -12.51
N GLN A 82 31.28 -0.42 -11.81
CA GLN A 82 30.23 -0.18 -10.82
C GLN A 82 28.84 -0.06 -11.47
N LEU A 83 28.75 0.50 -12.68
CA LEU A 83 27.50 0.63 -13.42
C LEU A 83 26.99 -0.74 -13.88
N TYR A 84 27.87 -1.62 -14.35
CA TYR A 84 27.51 -3.02 -14.68
C TYR A 84 26.99 -3.79 -13.46
N LYS A 85 27.60 -3.63 -12.29
CA LYS A 85 27.09 -4.26 -11.05
C LYS A 85 25.69 -3.77 -10.71
N LEU A 86 25.46 -2.46 -10.82
CA LEU A 86 24.16 -1.85 -10.57
C LEU A 86 23.08 -2.32 -11.57
N GLU A 87 23.48 -2.56 -12.82
CA GLU A 87 22.59 -3.11 -13.85
C GLU A 87 22.21 -4.58 -13.60
N ALA A 88 23.15 -5.37 -13.06
CA ALA A 88 22.83 -6.73 -12.60
C ALA A 88 21.87 -6.71 -11.40
N GLU A 89 22.03 -5.77 -10.46
CA GLU A 89 21.08 -5.58 -9.36
C GLU A 89 19.70 -5.15 -9.85
N HIS A 90 19.64 -4.26 -10.85
CA HIS A 90 18.38 -3.84 -11.46
C HIS A 90 17.64 -5.01 -12.10
N ARG A 91 18.34 -5.85 -12.87
CA ARG A 91 17.73 -7.05 -13.48
C ARG A 91 17.13 -8.01 -12.44
N ARG A 92 17.83 -8.24 -11.33
CA ARG A 92 17.30 -9.06 -10.23
C ARG A 92 16.05 -8.44 -9.59
N LEU A 93 16.04 -7.12 -9.45
CA LEU A 93 14.86 -6.40 -8.96
C LEU A 93 13.67 -6.55 -9.92
N GLU A 94 13.91 -6.49 -11.23
CA GLU A 94 12.87 -6.70 -12.26
C GLU A 94 12.28 -8.11 -12.18
N GLU A 95 13.11 -9.14 -11.94
CA GLU A 95 12.65 -10.51 -11.72
C GLU A 95 11.74 -10.63 -10.48
N ASP A 96 12.15 -10.02 -9.36
CA ASP A 96 11.33 -9.99 -8.13
C ASP A 96 10.01 -9.25 -8.34
N ALA A 97 10.04 -8.11 -9.04
CA ALA A 97 8.84 -7.34 -9.37
C ALA A 97 7.90 -8.10 -10.31
N ALA A 98 8.44 -8.85 -11.28
CA ALA A 98 7.63 -9.66 -12.19
C ALA A 98 6.87 -10.75 -11.44
N VAL A 99 7.51 -11.43 -10.48
CA VAL A 99 6.85 -12.43 -9.62
C VAL A 99 5.77 -11.79 -8.76
N TYR A 100 6.05 -10.63 -8.15
CA TYR A 100 5.05 -9.89 -7.38
C TYR A 100 3.83 -9.51 -8.23
N ASN A 101 4.05 -8.96 -9.42
CA ASN A 101 2.99 -8.53 -10.33
C ASN A 101 2.14 -9.72 -10.79
N LEU A 102 2.78 -10.84 -11.17
CA LEU A 102 2.06 -12.06 -11.56
C LEU A 102 1.17 -12.57 -10.42
N LEU A 103 1.69 -12.59 -9.19
CA LEU A 103 0.91 -12.99 -8.02
C LEU A 103 -0.29 -12.05 -7.81
N GLN A 104 -0.08 -10.74 -7.96
CA GLN A 104 -1.13 -9.74 -7.85
C GLN A 104 -2.23 -9.93 -8.92
N GLU A 105 -1.85 -10.24 -10.16
CA GLU A 105 -2.79 -10.56 -11.24
C GLU A 105 -3.59 -11.83 -10.94
N GLN A 106 -2.92 -12.88 -10.46
CA GLN A 106 -3.60 -14.12 -10.07
C GLN A 106 -4.61 -13.91 -8.94
N LEU A 107 -4.25 -13.11 -7.94
CA LEU A 107 -5.16 -12.77 -6.85
C LEU A 107 -6.40 -12.02 -7.36
N LYS A 108 -6.23 -11.08 -8.29
CA LYS A 108 -7.35 -10.33 -8.90
C LYS A 108 -8.32 -11.23 -9.68
N LEU A 109 -7.84 -12.34 -10.23
CA LEU A 109 -8.66 -13.30 -10.96
C LEU A 109 -9.40 -14.28 -10.03
N SER A 110 -8.98 -14.39 -8.77
CA SER A 110 -9.55 -15.32 -7.80
C SER A 110 -11.03 -15.03 -7.52
N PRO A 111 -11.90 -16.06 -7.42
CA PRO A 111 -13.28 -15.91 -6.98
C PRO A 111 -13.40 -15.15 -5.66
N ALA A 112 -12.50 -15.42 -4.70
CA ALA A 112 -12.51 -14.74 -3.40
C ALA A 112 -12.32 -13.23 -3.52
N TYR A 113 -11.45 -12.77 -4.44
CA TYR A 113 -11.24 -11.35 -4.68
C TYR A 113 -12.45 -10.70 -5.33
N LYS A 114 -13.10 -11.39 -6.28
CA LYS A 114 -14.34 -10.91 -6.91
C LYS A 114 -15.48 -10.80 -5.89
N THR A 115 -15.68 -11.84 -5.06
CA THR A 115 -16.67 -11.84 -3.99
C THR A 115 -16.40 -10.72 -2.98
N MET A 116 -15.14 -10.46 -2.63
CA MET A 116 -14.78 -9.33 -1.76
C MET A 116 -15.20 -7.98 -2.36
N LEU A 117 -14.96 -7.77 -3.67
CA LEU A 117 -15.38 -6.53 -4.35
C LEU A 117 -16.91 -6.40 -4.41
N GLU A 118 -17.62 -7.50 -4.68
CA GLU A 118 -19.09 -7.56 -4.68
C GLU A 118 -19.67 -7.24 -3.29
N ILE A 119 -19.07 -7.77 -2.21
CA ILE A 119 -19.52 -7.44 -0.84
C ILE A 119 -19.27 -5.96 -0.53
N GLY A 120 -18.11 -5.42 -0.89
CA GLY A 120 -17.78 -4.01 -0.65
C GLY A 120 -18.73 -3.06 -1.37
N THR A 121 -19.03 -3.33 -2.64
CA THR A 121 -19.99 -2.55 -3.44
C THR A 121 -21.42 -2.66 -2.92
N ASN A 122 -21.84 -3.84 -2.46
CA ASN A 122 -23.16 -4.03 -1.84
C ASN A 122 -23.27 -3.35 -0.47
N MET A 123 -22.20 -3.30 0.33
CA MET A 123 -22.19 -2.53 1.58
C MET A 123 -22.30 -1.02 1.32
N GLU A 124 -21.60 -0.49 0.31
CA GLU A 124 -21.70 0.92 -0.10
C GLU A 124 -23.10 1.30 -0.61
N LEU A 125 -23.82 0.36 -1.23
CA LEU A 125 -25.22 0.54 -1.66
C LEU A 125 -26.20 0.40 -0.49
N LYS A 126 -25.90 -0.48 0.48
CA LYS A 126 -26.73 -0.68 1.67
C LYS A 126 -26.59 0.47 2.66
N ASP A 127 -25.42 1.10 2.78
CA ASP A 127 -25.19 2.32 3.57
C ASP A 127 -25.98 3.53 3.02
N LYS A 128 -26.31 3.51 1.72
CA LYS A 128 -27.22 4.49 1.08
C LYS A 128 -28.71 4.16 1.28
N LEU A 129 -29.05 2.94 1.70
CA LEU A 129 -30.43 2.47 1.85
C LEU A 129 -30.86 2.34 3.32
N ASP A 130 -29.91 2.12 4.24
CA ASP A 130 -30.14 1.97 5.70
C ASP A 130 -30.17 3.32 6.45
N GLN A 131 -30.31 4.48 5.78
CA GLN A 131 -30.77 5.69 6.49
C GLN A 131 -32.24 5.49 6.91
N PRO A 132 -32.55 5.41 8.22
CA PRO A 132 -33.93 5.34 8.67
C PRO A 132 -34.55 6.74 8.60
N THR A 133 -35.70 6.84 7.93
CA THR A 133 -36.84 7.74 8.21
C THR A 133 -36.55 9.17 8.71
N GLU A 134 -36.95 10.16 7.90
CA GLU A 134 -37.24 11.55 8.28
C GLU A 134 -36.10 12.33 8.95
N PHE A 135 -35.08 12.70 8.17
CA PHE A 135 -34.54 14.04 8.31
C PHE A 135 -35.30 14.91 7.31
N ALA A 136 -36.20 15.76 7.82
CA ALA A 136 -36.67 16.89 7.02
C ALA A 136 -35.43 17.60 6.44
N ASP A 137 -35.46 17.91 5.14
CA ASP A 137 -34.46 18.71 4.45
C ASP A 137 -34.41 20.11 5.12
N ILE A 138 -33.67 20.21 6.23
CA ILE A 138 -33.39 21.49 6.85
C ILE A 138 -32.46 22.23 5.89
N SER A 139 -32.91 23.38 5.40
CA SER A 139 -32.06 24.17 4.52
C SER A 139 -30.87 24.73 5.30
N PHE A 140 -29.79 25.09 4.60
CA PHE A 140 -28.63 25.75 5.21
C PHE A 140 -29.02 27.00 6.03
N GLU A 141 -30.07 27.71 5.60
CA GLU A 141 -30.61 28.88 6.30
C GLU A 141 -31.23 28.52 7.67
N GLU A 142 -31.85 27.33 7.76
CA GLU A 142 -32.47 26.81 9.00
C GLU A 142 -31.42 26.35 10.02
N LEU A 143 -30.32 25.76 9.54
CA LEU A 143 -29.16 25.43 10.38
C LEU A 143 -28.55 26.68 11.03
N LEU A 144 -28.37 27.75 10.26
CA LEU A 144 -27.84 29.02 10.78
C LEU A 144 -28.79 29.68 11.78
N ALA A 145 -30.10 29.56 11.59
CA ALA A 145 -31.09 30.09 12.52
C ALA A 145 -31.12 29.32 13.85
N GLN A 146 -30.86 28.01 13.82
CA GLN A 146 -30.76 27.16 15.00
C GLN A 146 -29.49 27.48 15.81
N GLU A 147 -28.35 27.66 15.15
CA GLU A 147 -27.05 27.96 15.78
C GLU A 147 -27.07 29.32 16.50
N LYS A 148 -27.77 30.33 15.95
CA LYS A 148 -27.96 31.64 16.61
C LYS A 148 -28.75 31.60 17.92
N LYS A 149 -29.53 30.55 18.16
CA LYS A 149 -30.26 30.34 19.43
C LYS A 149 -29.47 29.54 20.44
N ASP A 150 -28.30 29.02 20.06
CA ASP A 150 -27.51 28.20 20.96
C ASP A 150 -26.80 29.07 22.01
N SER A 151 -27.34 29.00 23.23
CA SER A 151 -26.82 29.72 24.40
C SER A 151 -25.46 29.18 24.86
N PHE A 152 -25.00 28.08 24.26
CA PHE A 152 -23.69 27.46 24.50
C PHE A 152 -22.53 28.45 24.33
N TRP A 153 -22.62 29.38 23.37
CA TRP A 153 -21.56 30.38 23.11
C TRP A 153 -21.67 31.67 23.94
N LEU A 154 -22.73 31.85 24.73
CA LEU A 154 -22.93 33.05 25.57
C LEU A 154 -22.31 32.94 26.96
N LYS A 155 -21.83 31.76 27.36
CA LYS A 155 -21.11 31.57 28.63
C LYS A 155 -19.65 31.30 28.36
N ASN A 156 -18.85 32.38 28.28
CA ASN A 156 -17.50 32.48 28.87
C ASN A 156 -16.87 33.88 28.67
N GLY A 157 -17.64 34.93 28.99
CA GLY A 157 -17.17 36.33 28.95
C GLY A 157 -17.20 37.05 30.30
N LYS A 158 -16.71 36.43 31.38
CA LYS A 158 -16.43 37.02 32.72
C LYS A 158 -15.64 35.96 33.51
N LEU A 159 -14.49 36.18 34.15
CA LEU A 159 -13.77 37.35 34.66
C LEU A 159 -12.28 36.96 34.82
N ARG A 160 -11.37 37.94 34.73
CA ARG A 160 -10.32 38.09 35.74
C ARG A 160 -10.09 39.58 36.02
N THR A 161 -10.65 40.04 37.14
CA THR A 161 -10.21 41.22 37.87
C THR A 161 -8.83 40.93 38.48
N SER A 162 -7.86 41.78 38.19
CA SER A 162 -6.57 41.81 38.88
C SER A 162 -6.77 42.33 40.29
N THR A 163 -6.31 41.58 41.29
CA THR A 163 -6.16 42.06 42.66
C THR A 163 -4.88 42.89 42.76
N SER A 164 -5.00 44.10 43.34
CA SER A 164 -3.87 44.85 43.91
C SER A 164 -3.39 44.24 45.21
#